data_AF-A0AA36N0Y2-F1
#
_entry.id   AF-A0AA36N0Y2-F1
#
_cell.length_a   1.000
_cell.length_b   1.000
_cell.length_c   1.000
_cell.angle_alpha   90.00
_cell.angle_beta   90.00
_cell.angle_gamma   90.00
#
_symmetry.space_group_name_H-M   'P 1'
#
loop_
_entity.id
_entity.type
_entity.pdbx_description
1 polymer ?
#
loop_
_entity_poly.entity_id
_entity_poly.type
_entity_poly.pdbx_seq_one_letter_code
_entity_poly.pdbx_strand_id
1 'polypeptide(L)'
;MAVAIHEFVNKDIGEHTFHTGDAWPKEEKKDVVFYAFPCQVKGTEPIFDYWNAKDKEHTFHFGEPWPNEQKGEHPVFYAYPLGDEKGGLLQAVHSYWNDKEKKHSFHMGDARTNEDKHEPQFLAFPTALTWNNDVVCEAAPAVNRAKWFMEHKGLSEADARANVMAEFPTLFKSGTWNPDVVCDGAPAQNRAKWLMDNKGLSEADARASVMAEYPAQFGGAPSPAKGGGYAGAGHSVAGRFPHTLELVKDDKGKSRLKFSVTPTNPQEVTMVAVHYSVNKEPGHEDMNFDVNKTVAGTNTYVHVTPDFGPVCEAGAKVTYWLGVMEKGIIAEMPEKACPHKENRLTWIAK
;
A
#
# COMPACT_ATOMS: atom_id res chain seq x y z
N MET A 1 13.23 -12.67 6.37
CA MET A 1 12.13 -11.67 6.29
C MET A 1 11.34 -11.93 5.01
N ALA A 2 10.07 -11.50 4.89
CA ALA A 2 9.43 -11.50 3.57
C ALA A 2 10.16 -10.49 2.67
N VAL A 3 10.55 -10.91 1.48
CA VAL A 3 11.33 -10.13 0.52
C VAL A 3 10.52 -9.92 -0.75
N ALA A 4 10.85 -8.85 -1.48
CA ALA A 4 10.20 -8.56 -2.75
C ALA A 4 10.51 -9.65 -3.78
N ILE A 5 9.45 -10.14 -4.43
CA ILE A 5 9.52 -10.95 -5.63
C ILE A 5 9.29 -10.02 -6.81
N HIS A 6 10.26 -9.96 -7.71
CA HIS A 6 10.21 -9.14 -8.90
C HIS A 6 9.86 -10.00 -10.11
N GLU A 7 9.14 -9.40 -11.06
CA GLU A 7 9.05 -9.91 -12.42
C GLU A 7 10.35 -9.55 -13.15
N PHE A 8 10.88 -10.50 -13.91
CA PHE A 8 12.04 -10.31 -14.77
C PHE A 8 11.71 -10.76 -16.19
N VAL A 9 12.19 -10.02 -17.18
CA VAL A 9 11.91 -10.32 -18.59
C VAL A 9 13.19 -10.63 -19.33
N ASN A 10 13.31 -11.83 -19.90
CA ASN A 10 14.40 -12.18 -20.79
C ASN A 10 14.24 -11.45 -22.13
N LYS A 11 15.19 -10.56 -22.47
CA LYS A 11 15.08 -9.69 -23.66
C LYS A 11 15.10 -10.42 -24.99
N ASP A 12 15.72 -11.60 -25.03
CA ASP A 12 15.92 -12.33 -26.28
C ASP A 12 14.67 -13.11 -26.69
N ILE A 13 13.95 -13.64 -25.71
CA ILE A 13 12.82 -14.57 -25.93
C ILE A 13 11.49 -14.05 -25.36
N GLY A 14 11.50 -12.94 -24.62
CA GLY A 14 10.30 -12.32 -24.04
C GLY A 14 9.68 -13.08 -22.87
N GLU A 15 10.41 -14.06 -22.33
CA GLU A 15 10.01 -14.91 -21.21
C GLU A 15 10.03 -14.16 -19.88
N HIS A 16 9.09 -14.51 -18.99
CA HIS A 16 8.96 -13.96 -17.65
C HIS A 16 9.44 -14.95 -16.58
N THR A 17 10.30 -14.49 -15.69
CA THR A 17 10.72 -15.23 -14.49
C THR A 17 10.41 -14.41 -13.24
N PHE A 18 10.28 -15.09 -12.10
CA PHE A 18 9.85 -14.48 -10.84
C PHE A 18 10.74 -14.94 -9.71
N HIS A 19 11.61 -14.06 -9.23
CA HIS A 19 12.54 -14.41 -8.16
C HIS A 19 12.95 -13.21 -7.31
N THR A 20 13.78 -13.48 -6.31
CA THR A 20 14.40 -12.47 -5.46
C THR A 20 15.75 -12.04 -6.05
N GLY A 21 16.27 -10.88 -5.61
CA GLY A 21 17.63 -10.46 -5.93
C GLY A 21 17.81 -9.75 -7.27
N ASP A 22 18.94 -10.02 -7.92
CA ASP A 22 19.37 -9.41 -9.19
C ASP A 22 18.96 -10.27 -10.38
N ALA A 23 18.83 -9.63 -11.55
CA ALA A 23 18.47 -10.27 -12.81
C ALA A 23 19.49 -11.33 -13.21
N TRP A 24 19.03 -12.47 -13.73
CA TRP A 24 19.92 -13.44 -14.37
C TRP A 24 20.46 -12.91 -15.70
N PRO A 25 21.48 -13.56 -16.31
CA PRO A 25 21.99 -13.12 -17.59
C PRO A 25 20.88 -12.98 -18.64
N LYS A 26 20.79 -11.79 -19.26
CA LYS A 26 19.81 -11.39 -20.30
C LYS A 26 18.41 -11.01 -19.81
N GLU A 27 18.19 -11.04 -18.51
CA GLU A 27 16.95 -10.54 -17.93
C GLU A 27 16.99 -9.03 -17.65
N GLU A 28 15.81 -8.42 -17.68
CA GLU A 28 15.57 -7.07 -17.18
C GLU A 28 14.62 -7.13 -15.99
N LYS A 29 15.08 -6.61 -14.86
CA LYS A 29 14.28 -6.46 -13.64
C LYS A 29 13.11 -5.49 -13.85
N LYS A 30 11.90 -5.92 -13.52
CA LYS A 30 10.67 -5.12 -13.53
C LYS A 30 10.19 -4.84 -12.12
N ASP A 31 8.90 -4.52 -12.00
CA ASP A 31 8.26 -4.14 -10.75
C ASP A 31 8.14 -5.31 -9.77
N VAL A 32 7.88 -4.96 -8.51
CA VAL A 32 7.54 -5.93 -7.47
C VAL A 32 6.12 -6.43 -7.74
N VAL A 33 5.97 -7.75 -7.82
CA VAL A 33 4.64 -8.38 -7.97
C VAL A 33 4.02 -8.77 -6.64
N PHE A 34 4.83 -9.24 -5.68
CA PHE A 34 4.40 -9.61 -4.33
C PHE A 34 5.60 -9.80 -3.40
N TYR A 35 5.35 -10.19 -2.14
CA TYR A 35 6.38 -10.48 -1.14
C TYR A 35 6.23 -11.91 -0.59
N ALA A 36 7.34 -12.64 -0.53
CA ALA A 36 7.40 -14.04 -0.09
C ALA A 36 8.67 -14.29 0.74
N PHE A 37 8.83 -15.47 1.36
CA PHE A 37 10.00 -15.77 2.18
C PHE A 37 11.13 -16.41 1.35
N PRO A 38 12.40 -16.03 1.54
CA PRO A 38 13.53 -16.65 0.85
C PRO A 38 13.95 -17.99 1.50
N CYS A 39 13.42 -18.29 2.68
CA CYS A 39 13.70 -19.49 3.47
C CYS A 39 12.38 -20.08 3.98
N GLN A 40 12.37 -21.38 4.28
CA GLN A 40 11.18 -22.01 4.84
C GLN A 40 10.86 -21.44 6.22
N VAL A 41 9.61 -21.01 6.41
CA VAL A 41 9.06 -20.61 7.71
C VAL A 41 7.81 -21.44 8.02
N LYS A 42 7.31 -21.35 9.26
CA LYS A 42 6.13 -22.10 9.68
C LYS A 42 4.91 -21.78 8.80
N GLY A 43 4.32 -22.84 8.22
CA GLY A 43 3.12 -22.75 7.38
C GLY A 43 3.38 -22.46 5.90
N THR A 44 4.64 -22.26 5.49
CA THR A 44 4.99 -22.08 4.07
C THR A 44 5.50 -23.36 3.44
N GLU A 45 5.28 -23.49 2.13
CA GLU A 45 5.77 -24.55 1.28
C GLU A 45 6.72 -23.98 0.20
N PRO A 46 7.68 -24.78 -0.31
CA PRO A 46 8.61 -24.34 -1.34
C PRO A 46 7.93 -24.23 -2.71
N ILE A 47 8.06 -23.06 -3.34
CA ILE A 47 7.74 -22.86 -4.77
C ILE A 47 9.00 -23.14 -5.57
N PHE A 48 8.88 -24.01 -6.56
CA PHE A 48 9.95 -24.31 -7.50
C PHE A 48 9.66 -23.66 -8.85
N ASP A 49 10.73 -23.42 -9.58
CA ASP A 49 10.71 -23.13 -11.01
C ASP A 49 10.69 -24.45 -11.78
N TYR A 50 9.86 -24.54 -12.81
CA TYR A 50 9.75 -25.66 -13.71
C TYR A 50 9.90 -25.19 -15.16
N TRP A 51 10.81 -25.80 -15.91
CA TRP A 51 10.97 -25.53 -17.33
C TRP A 51 10.12 -26.50 -18.17
N ASN A 52 9.18 -25.97 -18.95
CA ASN A 52 8.42 -26.76 -19.93
C ASN A 52 9.09 -26.67 -21.32
N ALA A 53 9.77 -27.73 -21.74
CA ALA A 53 10.53 -27.73 -23.00
C ALA A 53 9.64 -27.69 -24.26
N LYS A 54 8.38 -28.12 -24.15
CA LYS A 54 7.43 -28.14 -25.27
C LYS A 54 6.91 -26.74 -25.56
N ASP A 55 6.52 -26.03 -24.51
CA ASP A 55 5.91 -24.69 -24.61
C ASP A 55 6.96 -23.57 -24.49
N LYS A 56 8.20 -23.93 -24.09
CA LYS A 56 9.36 -23.04 -23.92
C LYS A 56 9.10 -21.92 -22.91
N GLU A 57 8.61 -22.30 -21.74
CA GLU A 57 8.29 -21.36 -20.67
C GLU A 57 8.60 -21.94 -19.28
N HIS A 58 8.80 -21.03 -18.33
CA HIS A 58 8.87 -21.30 -16.90
C HIS A 58 7.48 -21.25 -16.22
N THR A 59 7.17 -22.23 -15.39
CA THR A 59 6.01 -22.26 -14.50
C THR A 59 6.45 -22.31 -13.03
N PHE A 60 5.60 -21.82 -12.13
CA PHE A 60 5.93 -21.68 -10.70
C PHE A 60 4.81 -22.24 -9.83
N HIS A 61 5.07 -23.36 -9.16
CA HIS A 61 4.07 -24.00 -8.30
C HIS A 61 4.71 -24.89 -7.22
N PHE A 62 3.88 -25.42 -6.32
CA PHE A 62 4.28 -26.41 -5.31
C PHE A 62 4.42 -27.82 -5.93
N GLY A 63 5.15 -28.70 -5.26
CA GLY A 63 5.04 -30.15 -5.49
C GLY A 63 5.92 -30.73 -6.60
N GLU A 64 5.33 -31.55 -7.45
CA GLU A 64 5.98 -32.31 -8.52
C GLU A 64 5.70 -31.67 -9.90
N PRO A 65 6.61 -31.83 -10.88
CA PRO A 65 6.43 -31.25 -12.22
C PRO A 65 5.15 -31.78 -12.90
N TRP A 66 4.49 -30.93 -13.67
CA TRP A 66 3.45 -31.34 -14.59
C TRP A 66 4.04 -32.08 -15.80
N PRO A 67 3.21 -32.70 -16.68
CA PRO A 67 3.72 -33.35 -17.88
C PRO A 67 4.53 -32.38 -18.76
N ASN A 68 5.74 -32.79 -19.15
CA ASN A 68 6.73 -32.05 -19.96
C ASN A 68 7.51 -30.96 -19.21
N GLU A 69 7.33 -30.85 -17.90
CA GLU A 69 8.13 -29.96 -17.07
C GLU A 69 9.35 -30.65 -16.47
N GLN A 70 10.43 -29.90 -16.34
CA GLN A 70 11.61 -30.25 -15.58
C GLN A 70 11.72 -29.32 -14.37
N LYS A 71 11.64 -29.91 -13.17
CA LYS A 71 11.78 -29.20 -11.90
C LYS A 71 13.20 -28.67 -11.69
N GLY A 72 13.31 -27.41 -11.29
CA GLY A 72 14.56 -26.81 -10.82
C GLY A 72 15.06 -27.44 -9.51
N GLU A 73 16.37 -27.44 -9.30
CA GLU A 73 17.00 -28.12 -8.15
C GLU A 73 16.68 -27.46 -6.80
N HIS A 74 16.38 -26.16 -6.81
CA HIS A 74 16.21 -25.36 -5.60
C HIS A 74 14.89 -24.59 -5.61
N PRO A 75 14.25 -24.42 -4.43
CA PRO A 75 13.12 -23.51 -4.29
C PRO A 75 13.53 -22.09 -4.67
N VAL A 76 12.65 -21.39 -5.38
CA VAL A 76 12.84 -19.98 -5.72
C VAL A 76 12.45 -19.08 -4.55
N PHE A 77 11.37 -19.44 -3.86
CA PHE A 77 10.87 -18.81 -2.64
C PHE A 77 9.90 -19.75 -1.92
N TYR A 78 9.42 -19.32 -0.75
CA TYR A 78 8.46 -20.02 0.07
C TYR A 78 7.20 -19.18 0.25
N ALA A 79 6.05 -19.79 -0.03
CA ALA A 79 4.73 -19.15 -0.01
C ALA A 79 3.73 -19.99 0.80
N TYR A 80 2.59 -19.40 1.13
CA TYR A 80 1.54 -20.11 1.85
C TYR A 80 0.66 -20.90 0.88
N PRO A 81 0.26 -22.14 1.22
CA PRO A 81 -0.73 -22.86 0.45
C PRO A 81 -2.09 -22.15 0.54
N LEU A 82 -2.98 -22.45 -0.42
CA LEU A 82 -4.35 -21.93 -0.39
C LEU A 82 -5.07 -22.37 0.90
N GLY A 83 -5.84 -21.46 1.50
CA GLY A 83 -6.61 -21.70 2.73
C GLY A 83 -5.94 -21.24 4.04
N ASP A 84 -4.67 -20.83 4.03
CA ASP A 84 -4.06 -20.15 5.18
C ASP A 84 -4.25 -18.63 5.05
N GLU A 85 -5.33 -18.09 5.62
CA GLU A 85 -5.70 -16.68 5.39
C GLU A 85 -4.85 -15.67 6.20
N LYS A 86 -4.04 -16.11 7.18
CA LYS A 86 -3.27 -15.25 8.11
C LYS A 86 -3.99 -13.93 8.52
N GLY A 87 -5.28 -14.03 8.85
CA GLY A 87 -6.09 -12.87 9.25
C GLY A 87 -6.33 -11.83 8.13
N GLY A 88 -6.39 -12.27 6.87
CA GLY A 88 -6.67 -11.41 5.70
C GLY A 88 -5.46 -10.63 5.18
N LEU A 89 -4.25 -10.96 5.62
CA LEU A 89 -3.02 -10.30 5.15
C LEU A 89 -2.50 -10.84 3.82
N LEU A 90 -2.85 -12.07 3.51
CA LEU A 90 -2.40 -12.75 2.32
C LEU A 90 -3.39 -12.53 1.17
N GLN A 91 -2.86 -12.46 -0.03
CA GLN A 91 -3.64 -12.41 -1.26
C GLN A 91 -3.22 -13.56 -2.17
N ALA A 92 -4.18 -14.03 -2.96
CA ALA A 92 -3.93 -15.05 -3.96
C ALA A 92 -3.07 -14.49 -5.10
N VAL A 93 -2.00 -15.20 -5.41
CA VAL A 93 -1.25 -15.04 -6.65
C VAL A 93 -1.83 -16.01 -7.66
N HIS A 94 -2.26 -15.46 -8.79
CA HIS A 94 -2.82 -16.23 -9.89
C HIS A 94 -1.79 -16.37 -10.99
N SER A 95 -1.89 -17.46 -11.76
CA SER A 95 -1.30 -17.51 -13.08
C SER A 95 -2.26 -16.88 -14.09
N TYR A 96 -1.71 -16.26 -15.12
CA TYR A 96 -2.45 -15.70 -16.22
C TYR A 96 -1.82 -16.18 -17.52
N TRP A 97 -2.63 -16.46 -18.54
CA TRP A 97 -2.14 -16.78 -19.87
C TRP A 97 -2.36 -15.60 -20.80
N ASN A 98 -1.30 -15.14 -21.48
CA ASN A 98 -1.43 -14.11 -22.51
C ASN A 98 -1.42 -14.76 -23.90
N ASP A 99 -2.58 -14.84 -24.56
CA ASP A 99 -2.69 -15.54 -25.85
C ASP A 99 -1.90 -14.86 -26.98
N LYS A 100 -1.73 -13.54 -26.90
CA LYS A 100 -1.00 -12.76 -27.90
C LYS A 100 0.51 -12.98 -27.77
N GLU A 101 1.01 -13.03 -26.54
CA GLU A 101 2.44 -13.16 -26.24
C GLU A 101 2.86 -14.62 -26.03
N LYS A 102 1.91 -15.55 -25.97
CA LYS A 102 2.09 -17.00 -25.78
C LYS A 102 2.96 -17.32 -24.56
N LYS A 103 2.61 -16.74 -23.41
CA LYS A 103 3.36 -16.93 -22.16
C LYS A 103 2.51 -16.71 -20.92
N HIS A 104 2.98 -17.28 -19.81
CA HIS A 104 2.43 -17.05 -18.49
C HIS A 104 2.96 -15.78 -17.81
N SER A 105 2.10 -15.16 -16.99
CA SER A 105 2.47 -14.16 -15.98
C SER A 105 1.88 -14.55 -14.62
N PHE A 106 2.48 -14.06 -13.54
CA PHE A 106 2.05 -14.35 -12.17
C PHE A 106 1.95 -13.06 -11.37
N HIS A 107 0.75 -12.73 -10.92
CA HIS A 107 0.52 -11.56 -10.08
C HIS A 107 -0.75 -11.69 -9.25
N MET A 108 -0.97 -10.70 -8.39
CA MET A 108 -2.21 -10.53 -7.64
C MET A 108 -3.20 -9.70 -8.46
N GLY A 109 -4.49 -9.81 -8.13
CA GLY A 109 -5.54 -8.94 -8.68
C GLY A 109 -6.26 -9.47 -9.92
N ASP A 110 -6.66 -8.58 -10.82
CA ASP A 110 -7.39 -8.90 -12.04
C ASP A 110 -6.45 -9.05 -13.24
N ALA A 111 -6.91 -9.74 -14.28
CA ALA A 111 -6.12 -9.92 -15.50
C ALA A 111 -5.79 -8.59 -16.18
N ARG A 112 -4.58 -8.46 -16.71
CA ARG A 112 -4.19 -7.32 -17.55
C ARG A 112 -4.78 -7.49 -18.96
N THR A 113 -4.54 -6.52 -19.83
CA THR A 113 -5.07 -6.58 -21.20
C THR A 113 -4.48 -7.77 -21.97
N ASN A 114 -5.37 -8.61 -22.53
CA ASN A 114 -5.07 -9.86 -23.24
C ASN A 114 -4.60 -11.02 -22.35
N GLU A 115 -4.81 -10.94 -21.04
CA GLU A 115 -4.56 -12.04 -20.13
C GLU A 115 -5.88 -12.76 -19.76
N ASP A 116 -5.82 -14.08 -19.70
CA ASP A 116 -6.87 -14.93 -19.14
C ASP A 116 -6.44 -15.38 -17.74
N LYS A 117 -7.23 -15.02 -16.73
CA LYS A 117 -6.96 -15.37 -15.32
C LYS A 117 -7.23 -16.84 -15.05
N HIS A 118 -6.24 -17.55 -14.53
CA HIS A 118 -6.37 -18.94 -14.10
C HIS A 118 -6.56 -19.05 -12.58
N GLU A 119 -6.68 -20.29 -12.10
CA GLU A 119 -6.83 -20.62 -10.69
C GLU A 119 -5.67 -20.07 -9.85
N PRO A 120 -5.93 -19.69 -8.59
CA PRO A 120 -4.90 -19.23 -7.68
C PRO A 120 -3.87 -20.34 -7.45
N GLN A 121 -2.58 -19.99 -7.42
CA GLN A 121 -1.49 -20.94 -7.27
C GLN A 121 -1.04 -21.02 -5.80
N PHE A 122 -0.94 -19.87 -5.14
CA PHE A 122 -0.50 -19.76 -3.75
C PHE A 122 -0.94 -18.42 -3.14
N LEU A 123 -0.72 -18.29 -1.83
CA LEU A 123 -0.96 -17.08 -1.06
C LEU A 123 0.38 -16.39 -0.73
N ALA A 124 0.44 -15.07 -0.95
CA ALA A 124 1.62 -14.25 -0.66
C ALA A 124 1.22 -12.88 -0.08
N PHE A 125 2.19 -12.12 0.43
CA PHE A 125 1.90 -10.79 0.97
C PHE A 125 1.87 -9.75 -0.16
N PRO A 126 0.83 -8.90 -0.26
CA PRO A 126 0.79 -7.82 -1.25
C PRO A 126 1.73 -6.67 -0.89
N THR A 127 2.16 -6.58 0.37
CA THR A 127 3.04 -5.54 0.88
C THR A 127 4.17 -6.13 1.70
N ALA A 128 5.31 -5.44 1.76
CA ALA A 128 6.42 -5.84 2.61
C ALA A 128 5.99 -6.00 4.08
N LEU A 129 6.65 -6.94 4.77
CA LEU A 129 6.67 -6.95 6.23
C LEU A 129 7.92 -6.20 6.70
N THR A 130 7.75 -5.34 7.70
CA THR A 130 8.84 -4.53 8.26
C THR A 130 9.18 -5.04 9.65
N TRP A 131 10.42 -5.48 9.83
CA TRP A 131 10.92 -5.91 11.13
C TRP A 131 10.95 -4.74 12.12
N ASN A 132 10.47 -4.97 13.34
CA ASN A 132 10.56 -4.04 14.46
C ASN A 132 10.88 -4.84 15.74
N ASN A 133 12.01 -4.51 16.38
CA ASN A 133 12.51 -5.22 17.56
C ASN A 133 11.54 -5.16 18.76
N ASP A 134 10.81 -4.06 18.89
CA ASP A 134 10.02 -3.70 20.06
C ASP A 134 8.56 -4.17 19.97
N VAL A 135 8.15 -4.70 18.81
CA VAL A 135 6.83 -5.33 18.66
C VAL A 135 6.69 -6.46 19.67
N VAL A 136 5.62 -6.44 20.46
CA VAL A 136 5.37 -7.47 21.48
C VAL A 136 4.68 -8.67 20.84
N CYS A 137 5.40 -9.78 20.71
CA CYS A 137 4.94 -11.08 20.25
C CYS A 137 4.65 -11.98 21.47
N GLU A 138 3.39 -12.27 21.76
CA GLU A 138 2.99 -13.15 22.89
C GLU A 138 3.68 -12.80 24.22
N ALA A 139 3.63 -11.51 24.59
CA ALA A 139 4.22 -10.93 25.82
C ALA A 139 5.75 -10.78 25.86
N ALA A 140 6.48 -11.06 24.77
CA ALA A 140 7.90 -10.74 24.66
C ALA A 140 8.19 -9.86 23.42
N PRO A 141 9.18 -8.94 23.48
CA PRO A 141 9.64 -8.24 22.29
C PRO A 141 10.07 -9.20 21.18
N ALA A 142 9.82 -8.82 19.93
CA ALA A 142 10.14 -9.61 18.74
C ALA A 142 11.62 -10.01 18.70
N VAL A 143 12.51 -9.12 19.14
CA VAL A 143 13.95 -9.41 19.26
C VAL A 143 14.25 -10.57 20.22
N ASN A 144 13.49 -10.72 21.30
CA ASN A 144 13.66 -11.83 22.24
C ASN A 144 13.14 -13.14 21.63
N ARG A 145 12.04 -13.09 20.88
CA ARG A 145 11.55 -14.26 20.12
C ARG A 145 12.53 -14.69 19.04
N ALA A 146 13.15 -13.74 18.34
CA ALA A 146 14.19 -14.05 17.34
C ALA A 146 15.44 -14.66 17.99
N LYS A 147 15.92 -14.12 19.13
CA LYS A 147 17.02 -14.73 19.90
C LYS A 147 16.70 -16.15 20.31
N TRP A 148 15.48 -16.41 20.77
CA TRP A 148 15.03 -17.76 21.11
C TRP A 148 15.16 -18.72 19.91
N PHE A 149 14.75 -18.31 18.71
CA PHE A 149 14.92 -19.09 17.48
C PHE A 149 16.40 -19.37 17.16
N MET A 150 17.28 -18.38 17.32
CA MET A 150 18.72 -18.58 17.10
C MET A 150 19.30 -19.61 18.09
N GLU A 151 19.00 -19.45 19.38
CA GLU A 151 19.55 -20.30 20.45
C GLU A 151 19.01 -21.74 20.43
N HIS A 152 17.71 -21.91 20.14
CA HIS A 152 17.03 -23.20 20.29
C HIS A 152 16.80 -23.95 18.97
N LYS A 153 16.85 -23.24 17.84
CA LYS A 153 16.67 -23.83 16.50
C LYS A 153 17.91 -23.71 15.62
N GLY A 154 18.97 -23.04 16.09
CA GLY A 154 20.20 -22.85 15.33
C GLY A 154 20.01 -22.00 14.07
N LEU A 155 18.95 -21.19 14.03
CA LEU A 155 18.65 -20.33 12.89
C LEU A 155 19.61 -19.14 12.83
N SER A 156 19.90 -18.67 11.62
CA SER A 156 20.53 -17.36 11.44
C SER A 156 19.62 -16.25 11.97
N GLU A 157 20.18 -15.07 12.29
CA GLU A 157 19.37 -13.93 12.73
C GLU A 157 18.30 -13.54 11.68
N ALA A 158 18.64 -13.60 10.40
CA ALA A 158 17.72 -13.28 9.30
C ALA A 158 16.56 -14.29 9.21
N ASP A 159 16.84 -15.58 9.37
CA ASP A 159 15.82 -16.65 9.35
C ASP A 159 14.98 -16.64 10.62
N ALA A 160 15.59 -16.35 11.77
CA ALA A 160 14.89 -16.17 13.03
C ALA A 160 13.88 -15.02 12.94
N ARG A 161 14.29 -13.86 12.43
CA ARG A 161 13.39 -12.73 12.16
C ARG A 161 12.28 -13.12 11.17
N ALA A 162 12.61 -13.88 10.13
CA ALA A 162 11.61 -14.38 9.18
C ALA A 162 10.54 -15.22 9.88
N ASN A 163 10.96 -16.13 10.75
CA ASN A 163 10.07 -17.01 11.50
C ASN A 163 9.17 -16.22 12.46
N VAL A 164 9.70 -15.23 13.18
CA VAL A 164 8.87 -14.36 14.04
C VAL A 164 7.80 -13.61 13.22
N MET A 165 8.18 -13.05 12.07
CA MET A 165 7.20 -12.33 11.22
C MET A 165 6.18 -13.26 10.57
N ALA A 166 6.54 -14.52 10.30
CA ALA A 166 5.61 -15.53 9.82
C ALA A 166 4.63 -15.99 10.91
N GLU A 167 5.05 -15.99 12.19
CA GLU A 167 4.18 -16.29 13.33
C GLU A 167 3.21 -15.14 13.64
N PHE A 168 3.65 -13.88 13.50
CA PHE A 168 2.85 -12.70 13.87
C PHE A 168 2.74 -11.65 12.75
N PRO A 169 2.35 -12.00 11.52
CA PRO A 169 2.47 -11.12 10.36
C PRO A 169 1.66 -9.82 10.49
N THR A 170 0.56 -9.83 11.25
CA THR A 170 -0.29 -8.64 11.50
C THR A 170 0.45 -7.55 12.27
N LEU A 171 1.43 -7.92 13.09
CA LEU A 171 2.21 -6.97 13.88
C LEU A 171 3.34 -6.32 13.09
N PHE A 172 3.69 -6.86 11.92
CA PHE A 172 4.82 -6.40 11.10
C PHE A 172 4.39 -5.82 9.75
N LYS A 173 3.10 -5.52 9.57
CA LYS A 173 2.60 -4.93 8.32
C LYS A 173 3.28 -3.59 8.04
N SER A 174 3.77 -3.38 6.81
CA SER A 174 4.29 -2.09 6.35
C SER A 174 3.29 -0.95 6.60
N GLY A 175 3.78 0.25 6.89
CA GLY A 175 2.97 1.40 7.32
C GLY A 175 2.73 1.48 8.82
N THR A 176 3.29 0.55 9.60
CA THR A 176 3.36 0.65 11.07
C THR A 176 4.64 1.36 11.51
N TRP A 177 4.60 1.98 12.68
CA TRP A 177 5.75 2.67 13.27
C TRP A 177 6.95 1.73 13.40
N ASN A 178 8.09 2.13 12.85
CA ASN A 178 9.38 1.49 13.08
C ASN A 178 10.40 2.53 13.61
N PRO A 179 10.84 2.41 14.88
CA PRO A 179 11.75 3.38 15.49
C PRO A 179 13.13 3.44 14.81
N ASP A 180 13.53 2.35 14.15
CA ASP A 180 14.86 2.18 13.57
C ASP A 180 14.96 2.66 12.12
N VAL A 181 13.83 3.05 11.49
CA VAL A 181 13.82 3.60 10.13
C VAL A 181 14.60 4.91 10.09
N VAL A 182 15.56 5.03 9.17
CA VAL A 182 16.38 6.23 9.04
C VAL A 182 15.60 7.33 8.31
N CYS A 183 15.27 8.41 9.03
CA CYS A 183 14.61 9.62 8.56
C CYS A 183 15.62 10.77 8.59
N ASP A 184 15.98 11.33 7.42
CA ASP A 184 16.98 12.40 7.29
C ASP A 184 18.31 12.12 8.02
N GLY A 185 18.80 10.88 7.90
CA GLY A 185 20.09 10.46 8.47
C GLY A 185 20.07 10.12 9.96
N ALA A 186 18.91 10.15 10.63
CA ALA A 186 18.75 9.71 12.02
C ALA A 186 17.60 8.69 12.16
N PRO A 187 17.65 7.77 13.14
CA PRO A 187 16.52 6.89 13.43
C PRO A 187 15.23 7.69 13.70
N ALA A 188 14.10 7.17 13.22
CA ALA A 188 12.78 7.76 13.39
C ALA A 188 12.45 8.05 14.86
N GLN A 189 12.88 7.18 15.77
CA GLN A 189 12.72 7.36 17.22
C GLN A 189 13.37 8.65 17.72
N ASN A 190 14.49 9.08 17.14
CA ASN A 190 15.14 10.34 17.52
C ASN A 190 14.28 11.53 17.10
N ARG A 191 13.67 11.47 15.91
CA ARG A 191 12.76 12.51 15.44
C ARG A 191 11.48 12.55 16.28
N ALA A 192 10.90 11.39 16.62
CA ALA A 192 9.73 11.32 17.48
C ALA A 192 10.03 11.86 18.88
N LYS A 193 11.18 11.49 19.47
CA LYS A 193 11.62 12.04 20.75
C LYS A 193 11.80 13.56 20.69
N TRP A 194 12.38 14.09 19.62
CA TRP A 194 12.53 15.53 19.44
C TRP A 194 11.16 16.24 19.41
N LEU A 195 10.17 15.67 18.72
CA LEU A 195 8.81 16.20 18.67
C LEU A 195 8.13 16.20 20.05
N MET A 196 8.32 15.16 20.85
CA MET A 196 7.84 15.14 22.23
C MET A 196 8.49 16.25 23.06
N ASP A 197 9.82 16.32 23.03
CA ASP A 197 10.61 17.24 23.86
C ASP A 197 10.41 18.72 23.47
N ASN A 198 10.20 19.04 22.18
CA ASN A 198 10.18 20.42 21.67
C ASN A 198 8.79 20.92 21.24
N LYS A 199 7.87 20.01 20.92
CA LYS A 199 6.50 20.35 20.48
C LYS A 199 5.43 19.92 21.47
N GLY A 200 5.81 19.24 22.57
CA GLY A 200 4.87 18.76 23.57
C GLY A 200 3.90 17.71 23.03
N LEU A 201 4.26 17.02 21.95
CA LEU A 201 3.42 15.95 21.39
C LEU A 201 3.44 14.73 22.29
N SER A 202 2.32 14.00 22.31
CA SER A 202 2.30 12.65 22.86
C SER A 202 3.20 11.73 22.03
N GLU A 203 3.65 10.60 22.59
CA GLU A 203 4.46 9.63 21.85
C GLU A 203 3.72 9.13 20.58
N ALA A 204 2.42 8.87 20.69
CA ALA A 204 1.61 8.44 19.55
C ALA A 204 1.53 9.51 18.45
N ASP A 205 1.29 10.78 18.82
CA ASP A 205 1.22 11.90 17.87
C ASP A 205 2.58 12.20 17.23
N ALA A 206 3.66 12.06 18.00
CA ALA A 206 5.01 12.21 17.50
C ALA A 206 5.33 11.13 16.45
N ARG A 207 5.03 9.86 16.74
CA ARG A 207 5.18 8.76 15.77
C ARG A 207 4.38 8.99 14.51
N ALA A 208 3.11 9.36 14.65
CA ALA A 208 2.23 9.68 13.51
C ALA A 208 2.80 10.84 12.67
N SER A 209 3.30 11.89 13.33
CA SER A 209 3.93 13.02 12.66
C SER A 209 5.17 12.61 11.88
N VAL A 210 6.05 11.76 12.44
CA VAL A 210 7.24 11.25 11.72
C VAL A 210 6.83 10.40 10.53
N MET A 211 5.87 9.49 10.68
CA MET A 211 5.39 8.68 9.55
C MET A 211 4.78 9.54 8.43
N ALA A 212 4.12 10.66 8.79
CA ALA A 212 3.61 11.62 7.83
C ALA A 212 4.70 12.52 7.21
N GLU A 213 5.77 12.83 7.95
CA GLU A 213 6.94 13.57 7.44
C GLU A 213 7.73 12.73 6.42
N TYR A 214 7.86 11.42 6.65
CA TYR A 214 8.70 10.49 5.87
C TYR A 214 7.93 9.28 5.32
N PRO A 215 6.83 9.47 4.56
CA PRO A 215 5.95 8.36 4.17
C PRO A 215 6.68 7.30 3.35
N ALA A 216 7.63 7.68 2.50
CA ALA A 216 8.40 6.74 1.67
C ALA A 216 9.24 5.76 2.50
N GLN A 217 9.69 6.19 3.69
CA GLN A 217 10.55 5.43 4.59
C GLN A 217 9.75 4.41 5.41
N PHE A 218 8.44 4.62 5.56
CA PHE A 218 7.51 3.69 6.23
C PHE A 218 6.66 2.88 5.24
N GLY A 219 7.08 2.81 3.97
CA GLY A 219 6.38 2.04 2.94
C GLY A 219 5.06 2.65 2.46
N GLY A 220 4.82 3.94 2.73
CA GLY A 220 3.86 4.73 1.97
C GLY A 220 4.42 4.95 0.56
N ALA A 221 3.59 4.78 -0.46
CA ALA A 221 3.98 5.08 -1.84
C ALA A 221 4.60 6.49 -1.91
N PRO A 222 5.70 6.69 -2.66
CA PRO A 222 6.34 7.99 -2.77
C PRO A 222 5.30 9.01 -3.23
N SER A 223 4.92 9.93 -2.35
CA SER A 223 4.16 11.10 -2.76
C SER A 223 5.01 11.85 -3.78
N PRO A 224 4.46 12.24 -4.94
CA PRO A 224 5.20 13.01 -5.92
C PRO A 224 5.83 14.23 -5.25
N ALA A 225 7.12 14.43 -5.53
CA ALA A 225 8.00 15.35 -4.83
C ALA A 225 7.34 16.71 -4.55
N LYS A 226 7.46 17.17 -3.29
CA LYS A 226 6.96 18.45 -2.79
C LYS A 226 7.52 19.61 -3.63
N GLY A 227 6.67 20.17 -4.50
CA GLY A 227 6.74 21.57 -4.90
C GLY A 227 6.10 22.43 -3.81
N GLY A 228 6.92 23.21 -3.09
CA GLY A 228 6.53 24.46 -2.42
C GLY A 228 5.33 24.48 -1.47
N GLY A 229 5.58 24.22 -0.19
CA GLY A 229 5.04 24.99 0.95
C GLY A 229 3.53 25.21 1.09
N TYR A 230 2.80 24.23 1.61
CA TYR A 230 1.61 24.44 2.47
C TYR A 230 1.50 23.26 3.47
N ALA A 231 2.16 23.35 4.61
CA ALA A 231 2.04 22.38 5.70
C ALA A 231 0.95 22.84 6.68
N GLY A 232 -0.31 22.59 6.35
CA GLY A 232 -1.43 22.65 7.28
C GLY A 232 -1.64 21.29 7.93
N ALA A 233 -2.00 21.24 9.22
CA ALA A 233 -2.27 20.02 9.99
C ALA A 233 -3.61 19.35 9.59
N GLY A 234 -3.82 19.14 8.29
CA GLY A 234 -5.05 18.56 7.75
C GLY A 234 -5.18 17.05 8.04
N HIS A 235 -6.41 16.57 8.09
CA HIS A 235 -6.70 15.14 8.16
C HIS A 235 -6.56 14.52 6.77
N SER A 236 -5.55 13.66 6.60
CA SER A 236 -5.31 12.93 5.36
C SER A 236 -6.17 11.68 5.27
N VAL A 237 -6.84 11.53 4.14
CA VAL A 237 -7.65 10.36 3.78
C VAL A 237 -6.98 9.67 2.61
N ALA A 238 -6.51 8.44 2.86
CA ALA A 238 -5.98 7.56 1.82
C ALA A 238 -7.14 6.93 1.03
N GLY A 239 -6.88 6.55 -0.21
CA GLY A 239 -7.84 5.86 -1.07
C GLY A 239 -7.57 6.11 -2.55
N ARG A 240 -8.57 5.81 -3.39
CA ARG A 240 -8.47 5.99 -4.85
C ARG A 240 -8.14 7.43 -5.24
N PHE A 241 -8.67 8.40 -4.49
CA PHE A 241 -8.36 9.82 -4.65
C PHE A 241 -7.82 10.37 -3.33
N PRO A 242 -6.50 10.31 -3.09
CA PRO A 242 -5.90 10.82 -1.86
C PRO A 242 -6.23 12.30 -1.65
N HIS A 243 -6.68 12.66 -0.45
CA HIS A 243 -7.08 14.02 -0.14
C HIS A 243 -6.91 14.39 1.33
N THR A 244 -6.94 15.69 1.61
CA THR A 244 -6.89 16.23 2.97
C THR A 244 -8.07 17.15 3.27
N LEU A 245 -8.58 17.10 4.49
CA LEU A 245 -9.57 18.05 5.02
C LEU A 245 -8.92 18.95 6.08
N GLU A 246 -9.18 20.25 6.00
CA GLU A 246 -8.60 21.27 6.88
C GLU A 246 -9.63 22.36 7.20
N LEU A 247 -9.56 22.94 8.41
CA LEU A 247 -10.25 24.19 8.73
C LEU A 247 -9.37 25.39 8.38
N VAL A 248 -9.88 26.31 7.57
CA VAL A 248 -9.21 27.57 7.23
C VAL A 248 -10.08 28.76 7.62
N LYS A 249 -9.48 29.93 7.86
CA LYS A 249 -10.22 31.17 8.13
C LYS A 249 -10.45 31.95 6.83
N ASP A 250 -11.68 32.37 6.59
CA ASP A 250 -11.97 33.35 5.54
C ASP A 250 -11.53 34.77 5.94
N ASP A 251 -11.68 35.73 5.04
CA ASP A 251 -11.38 37.15 5.25
C ASP A 251 -12.18 37.79 6.40
N LYS A 252 -13.30 37.17 6.79
CA LYS A 252 -14.17 37.56 7.91
C LYS A 252 -13.88 36.77 9.18
N GLY A 253 -12.83 35.94 9.20
CA GLY A 253 -12.43 35.13 10.35
C GLY A 253 -13.33 33.93 10.66
N LYS A 254 -14.27 33.59 9.78
CA LYS A 254 -15.13 32.40 9.93
C LYS A 254 -14.37 31.15 9.50
N SER A 255 -14.59 30.04 10.22
CA SER A 255 -13.99 28.75 9.89
C SER A 255 -14.69 28.13 8.67
N ARG A 256 -13.91 27.80 7.64
CA ARG A 256 -14.33 27.18 6.39
C ARG A 256 -13.66 25.84 6.23
N LEU A 257 -14.40 24.90 5.65
CA LEU A 257 -13.84 23.60 5.28
C LEU A 257 -13.07 23.74 3.97
N LYS A 258 -11.86 23.18 3.95
CA LYS A 258 -11.01 23.08 2.77
C LYS A 258 -10.76 21.62 2.43
N PHE A 259 -10.95 21.27 1.16
CA PHE A 259 -10.53 20.01 0.57
C PHE A 259 -9.31 20.25 -0.31
N SER A 260 -8.29 19.39 -0.20
CA SER A 260 -7.18 19.34 -1.16
C SER A 260 -7.08 17.92 -1.69
N VAL A 261 -7.37 17.71 -2.97
CA VAL A 261 -7.39 16.39 -3.62
C VAL A 261 -6.23 16.32 -4.60
N THR A 262 -5.37 15.32 -4.45
CA THR A 262 -4.21 15.11 -5.35
C THR A 262 -4.31 13.72 -5.97
N PRO A 263 -4.89 13.60 -7.18
CA PRO A 263 -4.98 12.33 -7.88
C PRO A 263 -3.58 11.74 -8.13
N THR A 264 -3.48 10.41 -8.11
CA THR A 264 -2.23 9.68 -8.38
C THR A 264 -1.86 9.67 -9.86
N ASN A 265 -2.84 9.87 -10.74
CA ASN A 265 -2.73 9.94 -12.20
C ASN A 265 -3.26 11.28 -12.75
N PRO A 266 -2.64 12.41 -12.38
CA PRO A 266 -3.22 13.74 -12.61
C PRO A 266 -3.42 14.12 -14.08
N GLN A 267 -2.70 13.48 -15.01
CA GLN A 267 -2.85 13.69 -16.46
C GLN A 267 -4.16 13.12 -17.01
N GLU A 268 -4.79 12.20 -16.29
CA GLU A 268 -6.03 11.53 -16.70
C GLU A 268 -7.26 12.16 -16.05
N VAL A 269 -7.05 13.04 -15.05
CA VAL A 269 -8.11 13.70 -14.29
C VAL A 269 -8.33 15.12 -14.81
N THR A 270 -9.57 15.44 -15.12
CA THR A 270 -9.97 16.75 -15.67
C THR A 270 -10.82 17.58 -14.71
N MET A 271 -11.42 16.94 -13.71
CA MET A 271 -12.32 17.58 -12.74
C MET A 271 -12.37 16.78 -11.44
N VAL A 272 -12.51 17.49 -10.33
CA VAL A 272 -12.88 16.94 -9.02
C VAL A 272 -14.15 17.62 -8.53
N ALA A 273 -15.22 16.85 -8.33
CA ALA A 273 -16.45 17.26 -7.69
C ALA A 273 -16.39 16.96 -6.17
N VAL A 274 -16.77 17.92 -5.35
CA VAL A 274 -16.84 17.76 -3.89
C VAL A 274 -18.27 18.04 -3.42
N HIS A 275 -18.88 17.03 -2.79
CA HIS A 275 -20.24 17.12 -2.24
C HIS A 275 -20.18 16.88 -0.74
N TYR A 276 -20.74 17.81 0.05
CA TYR A 276 -20.69 17.68 1.50
C TYR A 276 -21.81 18.41 2.24
N SER A 277 -21.98 18.04 3.50
CA SER A 277 -22.77 18.76 4.50
C SER A 277 -22.03 18.86 5.82
N VAL A 278 -22.40 19.86 6.62
CA VAL A 278 -21.80 20.13 7.93
C VAL A 278 -22.90 20.04 9.00
N ASN A 279 -22.71 19.16 9.97
CA ASN A 279 -23.66 18.85 11.05
C ASN A 279 -25.05 18.43 10.56
N LYS A 280 -25.11 17.73 9.43
CA LYS A 280 -26.34 17.13 8.90
C LYS A 280 -26.19 15.63 8.69
N GLU A 281 -27.32 14.97 8.60
CA GLU A 281 -27.37 13.54 8.29
C GLU A 281 -26.86 13.24 6.87
N PRO A 282 -26.27 12.06 6.64
CA PRO A 282 -25.83 11.63 5.31
C PRO A 282 -26.94 11.77 4.26
N GLY A 283 -26.57 12.25 3.07
CA GLY A 283 -27.52 12.46 1.97
C GLY A 283 -28.25 13.80 1.97
N HIS A 284 -27.97 14.67 2.93
CA HIS A 284 -28.10 16.11 2.77
C HIS A 284 -26.82 16.66 2.14
N GLU A 285 -26.95 17.41 1.05
CA GLU A 285 -25.84 18.04 0.34
C GLU A 285 -26.04 19.55 0.43
N ASP A 286 -25.31 20.19 1.35
CA ASP A 286 -25.34 21.65 1.50
C ASP A 286 -24.59 22.31 0.34
N MET A 287 -23.54 21.62 -0.12
CA MET A 287 -22.55 22.13 -1.03
C MET A 287 -22.24 21.07 -2.07
N ASN A 288 -22.19 21.49 -3.34
CA ASN A 288 -21.79 20.70 -4.50
C ASN A 288 -20.98 21.62 -5.42
N PHE A 289 -19.69 21.31 -5.58
CA PHE A 289 -18.76 22.12 -6.35
C PHE A 289 -17.88 21.27 -7.25
N ASP A 290 -17.78 21.69 -8.51
CA ASP A 290 -16.83 21.16 -9.48
C ASP A 290 -15.57 22.04 -9.49
N VAL A 291 -14.41 21.41 -9.28
CA VAL A 291 -13.09 22.03 -9.35
C VAL A 291 -12.41 21.54 -10.62
N ASN A 292 -12.31 22.41 -11.62
CA ASN A 292 -11.79 22.09 -12.95
C ASN A 292 -10.36 22.62 -13.20
N LYS A 293 -9.73 23.19 -12.16
CA LYS A 293 -8.37 23.76 -12.25
C LYS A 293 -7.58 23.36 -11.02
N THR A 294 -6.34 22.93 -11.24
CA THR A 294 -5.39 22.71 -10.16
C THR A 294 -4.79 24.02 -9.68
N VAL A 295 -4.21 23.99 -8.49
CA VAL A 295 -3.35 25.08 -8.03
C VAL A 295 -2.14 25.18 -8.96
N ALA A 296 -1.79 26.40 -9.37
CA ALA A 296 -0.70 26.64 -10.31
C ALA A 296 0.61 25.99 -9.83
N GLY A 297 1.25 25.23 -10.72
CA GLY A 297 2.48 24.50 -10.42
C GLY A 297 2.30 23.21 -9.61
N THR A 298 1.06 22.78 -9.37
CA THR A 298 0.74 21.52 -8.68
C THR A 298 -0.29 20.70 -9.44
N ASN A 299 -0.48 19.46 -9.00
CA ASN A 299 -1.52 18.55 -9.47
C ASN A 299 -2.73 18.47 -8.51
N THR A 300 -2.88 19.47 -7.64
CA THR A 300 -3.84 19.46 -6.54
C THR A 300 -5.06 20.32 -6.88
N TYR A 301 -6.24 19.72 -6.75
CA TYR A 301 -7.53 20.39 -6.82
C TYR A 301 -7.90 20.88 -5.41
N VAL A 302 -8.20 22.17 -5.28
CA VAL A 302 -8.50 22.77 -3.97
C VAL A 302 -9.89 23.39 -4.00
N HIS A 303 -10.72 22.98 -3.04
CA HIS A 303 -12.01 23.61 -2.74
C HIS A 303 -11.96 24.20 -1.34
N VAL A 304 -12.45 25.43 -1.18
CA VAL A 304 -12.69 26.05 0.13
C VAL A 304 -14.16 26.46 0.16
N THR A 305 -14.89 26.12 1.22
CA THR A 305 -16.29 26.51 1.37
C THR A 305 -16.43 28.03 1.14
N PRO A 306 -17.22 28.47 0.14
CA PRO A 306 -17.42 29.88 -0.14
C PRO A 306 -18.15 30.59 1.01
N ASP A 307 -18.17 31.91 0.98
CA ASP A 307 -18.66 32.72 2.09
C ASP A 307 -20.17 32.53 2.37
N PHE A 308 -20.96 32.21 1.34
CA PHE A 308 -22.37 31.82 1.41
C PHE A 308 -22.61 30.40 1.92
N GLY A 309 -21.55 29.58 2.02
CA GLY A 309 -21.62 28.22 2.51
C GLY A 309 -21.70 28.11 4.03
N PRO A 310 -21.87 26.88 4.55
CA PRO A 310 -21.90 26.63 5.99
C PRO A 310 -20.56 27.03 6.65
N VAL A 311 -20.64 27.44 7.91
CA VAL A 311 -19.47 27.57 8.77
C VAL A 311 -19.13 26.18 9.32
N CYS A 312 -17.85 25.82 9.30
CA CYS A 312 -17.37 24.53 9.79
C CYS A 312 -16.41 24.79 10.96
N GLU A 313 -16.89 24.70 12.19
CA GLU A 313 -16.07 24.89 13.39
C GLU A 313 -15.45 23.56 13.85
N ALA A 314 -14.42 23.65 14.70
CA ALA A 314 -13.86 22.46 15.36
C ALA A 314 -14.96 21.70 16.12
N GLY A 315 -14.93 20.37 16.00
CA GLY A 315 -15.96 19.45 16.51
C GLY A 315 -17.13 19.22 15.55
N ALA A 316 -17.26 19.99 14.45
CA ALA A 316 -18.33 19.76 13.49
C ALA A 316 -18.16 18.41 12.76
N LYS A 317 -19.28 17.70 12.56
CA LYS A 317 -19.33 16.49 11.74
C LYS A 317 -19.53 16.87 10.29
N VAL A 318 -18.60 16.47 9.43
CA VAL A 318 -18.66 16.65 7.98
C VAL A 318 -18.97 15.30 7.34
N THR A 319 -20.01 15.25 6.53
CA THR A 319 -20.36 14.07 5.72
C THR A 319 -20.17 14.43 4.25
N TYR A 320 -19.41 13.63 3.49
CA TYR A 320 -19.02 14.00 2.14
C TYR A 320 -18.76 12.82 1.20
N TRP A 321 -18.62 13.12 -0.09
CA TRP A 321 -18.07 12.22 -1.11
C TRP A 321 -17.37 13.03 -2.19
N LEU A 322 -16.51 12.35 -2.97
CA LEU A 322 -15.79 12.93 -4.10
C LEU A 322 -16.24 12.25 -5.40
N GLY A 323 -16.47 13.05 -6.44
CA GLY A 323 -16.53 12.58 -7.82
C GLY A 323 -15.27 13.04 -8.56
N VAL A 324 -14.67 12.20 -9.38
CA VAL A 324 -13.49 12.55 -10.16
C VAL A 324 -13.73 12.16 -11.62
N MET A 325 -13.55 13.11 -12.54
CA MET A 325 -13.65 12.83 -13.97
C MET A 325 -12.31 12.35 -14.50
N GLU A 326 -12.18 11.04 -14.61
CA GLU A 326 -10.99 10.30 -15.05
C GLU A 326 -11.25 9.74 -16.45
N LYS A 327 -10.48 10.18 -17.46
CA LYS A 327 -10.66 9.78 -18.87
C LYS A 327 -12.09 10.01 -19.41
N GLY A 328 -12.77 11.04 -18.92
CA GLY A 328 -14.15 11.35 -19.30
C GLY A 328 -15.22 10.47 -18.63
N ILE A 329 -14.82 9.60 -17.69
CA ILE A 329 -15.73 8.78 -16.88
C ILE A 329 -15.71 9.32 -15.44
N ILE A 330 -16.88 9.38 -14.80
CA ILE A 330 -16.97 9.76 -13.39
C ILE A 330 -16.67 8.53 -12.54
N ALA A 331 -15.66 8.64 -11.70
CA ALA A 331 -15.36 7.70 -10.64
C ALA A 331 -15.63 8.33 -9.28
N GLU A 332 -16.20 7.57 -8.35
CA GLU A 332 -16.69 8.07 -7.07
C GLU A 332 -15.85 7.53 -5.90
N MET A 333 -15.76 8.31 -4.83
CA MET A 333 -15.19 7.88 -3.56
C MET A 333 -16.10 8.34 -2.39
N PRO A 334 -16.70 7.39 -1.64
CA PRO A 334 -16.63 5.94 -1.83
C PRO A 334 -17.36 5.50 -3.12
N GLU A 335 -17.07 4.29 -3.61
CA GLU A 335 -17.71 3.79 -4.83
C GLU A 335 -19.23 3.72 -4.65
N LYS A 336 -20.01 4.21 -5.62
CA LYS A 336 -21.48 4.28 -5.59
C LYS A 336 -22.02 5.32 -4.60
N ALA A 337 -21.24 6.31 -4.20
CA ALA A 337 -21.71 7.42 -3.39
C ALA A 337 -22.89 8.16 -4.04
N CYS A 338 -22.87 8.45 -5.35
CA CYS A 338 -23.93 9.27 -5.96
C CYS A 338 -25.35 8.67 -5.75
N PRO A 339 -25.61 7.38 -6.04
CA PRO A 339 -26.94 6.79 -5.81
C PRO A 339 -27.25 6.42 -4.35
N HIS A 340 -26.22 6.26 -3.49
CA HIS A 340 -26.38 5.75 -2.12
C HIS A 340 -25.98 6.79 -1.08
N LYS A 341 -26.96 7.48 -0.51
CA LYS A 341 -26.79 8.54 0.49
C LYS A 341 -26.14 8.07 1.80
N GLU A 342 -26.30 6.79 2.10
CA GLU A 342 -25.67 6.06 3.19
C GLU A 342 -24.17 5.84 2.97
N ASN A 343 -23.72 5.90 1.71
CA ASN A 343 -22.34 5.63 1.33
C ASN A 343 -21.56 6.95 1.23
N ARG A 344 -21.23 7.50 2.39
CA ARG A 344 -20.51 8.78 2.54
C ARG A 344 -19.35 8.62 3.50
N LEU A 345 -18.28 9.38 3.26
CA LEU A 345 -17.20 9.54 4.22
C LEU A 345 -17.64 10.50 5.32
N THR A 346 -17.11 10.28 6.52
CA THR A 346 -17.35 11.15 7.67
C THR A 346 -16.03 11.64 8.24
N TRP A 347 -15.95 12.93 8.57
CA TRP A 347 -14.83 13.55 9.26
C TRP A 347 -15.34 14.42 10.40
N ILE A 348 -14.65 14.41 11.55
CA ILE A 348 -14.89 15.35 12.64
C ILE A 348 -13.82 16.43 12.56
N ALA A 349 -14.25 17.67 12.37
CA ALA A 349 -13.35 18.81 12.27
C ALA A 349 -12.54 18.97 13.56
N LYS A 350 -11.23 19.23 13.45
CA LYS A 350 -10.32 19.35 14.60
C LYS A 350 -9.70 20.73 14.66
#